data_AF-A0A0S8KKX0-F1
#
_entry.id   AF-A0A0S8KKX0-F1
#
_cell.length_a   1.000
_cell.length_b   1.000
_cell.length_c   1.000
_cell.angle_alpha   90.00
_cell.angle_beta   90.00
_cell.angle_gamma   90.00
#
_symmetry.space_group_name_H-M   'P 1'
#
loop_
_entity.id
_entity.type
_entity.pdbx_description
1 polymer ?
#
loop_
_entity_poly.entity_id
_entity_poly.type
_entity_poly.pdbx_seq_one_letter_code
_entity_poly.pdbx_strand_id
1 'polypeptide(L)' 'QLLSAVWGPEYVNDVDYLRAYIRYLRRKIEPDPAKPRYILTTPGVGYMLTCPE' A
#
# COMPACT_ATOMS: atom_id res chain seq x y z
N GLN A 1 0.28 -8.46 -8.65
CA GLN A 1 1.60 -8.59 -8.01
C GLN A 1 1.52 -8.45 -6.49
N LEU A 2 1.11 -7.30 -5.91
CA LEU A 2 1.07 -7.19 -4.43
C LEU A 2 -0.02 -8.04 -3.78
N LEU A 3 -1.27 -7.96 -4.28
CA LEU A 3 -2.40 -8.77 -3.78
C LEU A 3 -2.12 -10.27 -3.92
N SER A 4 -1.65 -10.69 -5.09
CA SER A 4 -1.29 -12.08 -5.36
C SER A 4 -0.19 -12.63 -4.46
N ALA A 5 0.77 -11.79 -4.05
CA ALA A 5 1.87 -12.21 -3.18
C ALA A 5 1.47 -12.30 -1.71
N VAL A 6 0.47 -11.54 -1.27
CA VAL A 6 0.08 -11.47 0.15
C VAL A 6 -1.15 -12.33 0.45
N TRP A 7 -2.11 -12.40 -0.48
CA TRP A 7 -3.39 -13.10 -0.31
C TRP A 7 -3.63 -14.25 -1.27
N GLY A 8 -2.86 -14.36 -2.37
CA GLY A 8 -3.01 -15.42 -3.36
C GLY A 8 -3.58 -14.94 -4.71
N PRO A 9 -3.40 -15.73 -5.78
CA PRO A 9 -3.73 -15.34 -7.16
C PRO A 9 -5.22 -15.03 -7.37
N GLU A 10 -6.12 -15.61 -6.58
CA GLU A 10 -7.56 -15.38 -6.66
C GLU A 10 -7.96 -13.93 -6.30
N TYR A 11 -7.14 -13.22 -5.52
CA TYR A 11 -7.41 -11.84 -5.07
C TYR A 11 -6.84 -10.78 -6.01
N VAL A 12 -6.38 -11.12 -7.21
CA VAL A 12 -5.65 -10.17 -8.08
C VAL A 12 -6.50 -8.98 -8.54
N ASN A 13 -7.83 -9.17 -8.62
CA ASN A 13 -8.79 -8.15 -9.06
C ASN A 13 -9.37 -7.32 -7.90
N ASP A 14 -9.06 -7.70 -6.66
CA ASP A 14 -9.63 -7.12 -5.43
C ASP A 14 -8.85 -5.86 -4.99
N VAL A 15 -8.71 -4.91 -5.91
CA VAL A 15 -7.88 -3.70 -5.74
C VAL A 15 -8.37 -2.82 -4.58
N ASP A 16 -9.66 -2.84 -4.28
CA ASP A 16 -10.23 -2.08 -3.16
C ASP A 16 -9.75 -2.59 -1.80
N TYR A 17 -9.51 -3.90 -1.66
CA TYR A 17 -8.92 -4.47 -0.44
C TYR A 17 -7.50 -3.96 -0.25
N LEU A 18 -6.69 -3.96 -1.31
CA LEU A 18 -5.33 -3.41 -1.25
C LEU A 18 -5.34 -1.95 -0.77
N ARG A 19 -6.23 -1.12 -1.31
CA ARG A 19 -6.36 0.29 -0.90
C ARG A 19 -6.74 0.44 0.57
N ALA A 20 -7.68 -0.37 1.06
CA ALA A 20 -8.11 -0.36 2.45
C ALA A 20 -6.95 -0.74 3.40
N TYR A 21 -6.21 -1.81 3.08
CA TYR A 21 -5.07 -2.23 3.89
C TYR A 21 -3.90 -1.24 3.86
N ILE A 22 -3.59 -0.63 2.72
CA ILE A 22 -2.60 0.46 2.67
C ILE A 22 -3.03 1.63 3.56
N ARG A 23 -4.31 2.00 3.56
CA ARG A 23 -4.82 3.05 4.45
C ARG A 23 -4.66 2.67 5.92
N TYR A 24 -4.91 1.41 6.28
CA TYR A 24 -4.70 0.93 7.65
C TYR A 24 -3.23 0.90 8.05
N LEU A 25 -2.34 0.49 7.15
CA LEU A 25 -0.89 0.48 7.39
C LEU A 25 -0.37 1.90 7.60
N ARG A 26 -0.73 2.84 6.72
CA ARG A 26 -0.31 4.24 6.85
C ARG A 26 -0.73 4.85 8.20
N ARG A 27 -1.93 4.53 8.70
CA ARG A 27 -2.38 4.96 10.03
C ARG A 27 -1.54 4.43 11.19
N LYS A 28 -0.90 3.27 11.02
CA LYS A 28 -0.09 2.63 12.06
C LYS A 28 1.37 3.07 12.04
N ILE A 29 1.93 3.33 10.86
CA ILE A 29 3.38 3.51 10.68
C ILE A 29 3.77 4.93 10.27
N GLU A 30 2.87 5.70 9.65
CA GLU A 30 3.18 7.07 9.23
C GLU A 30 2.99 8.01 10.41
N PRO A 31 3.90 8.98 10.63
CA PRO A 31 3.69 10.04 11.61
C PRO A 31 2.45 10.90 11.28
N ASP A 32 2.22 11.16 9.99
CA ASP A 32 1.02 11.80 9.46
C ASP A 32 0.49 10.99 8.27
N PRO A 33 -0.64 10.28 8.41
CA PRO A 33 -1.21 9.48 7.32
C PRO A 33 -1.64 10.30 6.09
N ALA A 34 -1.86 11.61 6.23
CA ALA A 34 -2.15 12.51 5.11
C ALA A 34 -0.88 12.92 4.34
N LYS A 35 0.30 12.74 4.94
CA LYS A 35 1.62 13.03 4.36
C LYS A 35 2.52 11.78 4.44
N PRO A 36 2.19 10.70 3.70
CA PRO A 36 2.93 9.45 3.80
C PRO A 36 4.38 9.61 3.34
N ARG A 37 5.31 9.06 4.12
CA ARG A 37 6.76 9.05 3.85
C ARG A 37 7.36 7.65 3.73
N TYR A 38 6.66 6.62 4.20
CA TYR A 38 7.10 5.23 4.11
C TYR A 38 6.43 4.48 2.97
N ILE A 39 5.11 4.61 2.81
CA ILE A 39 4.37 3.95 1.72
C ILE A 39 3.92 5.00 0.72
N LEU A 40 4.58 5.10 -0.43
CA LEU A 40 4.26 6.08 -1.48
C LEU A 40 3.36 5.47 -2.56
N THR A 41 2.49 6.31 -3.13
CA THR A 41 1.67 5.95 -4.29
C THR A 41 2.36 6.46 -5.55
N THR A 42 2.73 5.55 -6.45
CA THR A 42 3.34 5.86 -7.75
C THR A 42 2.32 5.62 -8.86
N PRO A 43 1.88 6.65 -9.59
CA PRO A 43 0.93 6.51 -10.70
C PRO A 43 1.39 5.49 -11.74
N GLY A 44 0.48 4.60 -12.18
CA GLY A 44 0.77 3.55 -13.15
C GLY A 44 1.59 2.36 -12.62
N VAL A 45 2.14 2.45 -11.40
CA VAL A 45 2.96 1.39 -10.79
C VAL A 45 2.29 0.76 -9.58
N GLY A 46 1.70 1.57 -8.69
CA GLY A 46 1.06 1.10 -7.46
C GLY A 46 1.68 1.70 -6.21
N TYR A 47 2.01 0.86 -5.22
CA TYR A 47 2.57 1.29 -3.94
C TYR A 47 4.04 0.89 -3.82
N MET A 48 4.86 1.77 -3.26
CA MET A 48 6.28 1.52 -3.00
C MET A 48 6.61 1.79 -1.54
N LEU A 49 7.47 0.96 -0.97
CA LEU A 49 8.06 1.18 0.34
C LEU A 49 9.36 1.97 0.19
N THR A 50 9.48 3.06 0.92
CA THR A 50 10.68 3.92 0.96
C THR A 50 11.21 4.02 2.37
N CYS A 51 12.54 4.15 2.50
CA CYS A 51 13.19 4.49 3.76
C CYS A 51 13.57 5.98 3.69
N PRO A 52 12.74 6.90 4.21
CA PRO A 52 13.11 8.31 4.28
C PRO A 52 14.30 8.47 5.25
N GLU A 53 15.22 9.37 4.90
CA GLU A 53 16.34 9.77 5.77
C GLU A 53 15.88 10.41 7.09
#